data_AF-A0A917HHA1-F1
#
_entry.id   AF-A0A917HHA1-F1
#
_cell.length_a   1.000
_cell.length_b   1.000
_cell.length_c   1.000
_cell.angle_alpha   90.00
_cell.angle_beta   90.00
_cell.angle_gamma   90.00
#
_symmetry.space_group_name_H-M   'P 1'
#
loop_
_entity.id
_entity.type
_entity.pdbx_description
1 polymer ?
#
loop_
_entity_poly.entity_id
_entity_poly.type
_entity_poly.pdbx_seq_one_letter_code
_entity_poly.pdbx_strand_id
1 'polypeptide(L)'
;MPVPVRTYATLRLSQLLWLALLVLLTAPPLFAGGSGPAVRIPLDSLGFEPQSPQFLAAGSSMLTVNYVDSNHLLFTFGVHRLMERIPNDPPDDEDRTVEAVLVELPSGHVLARTDWRLHDNGQYLWSLGHGRFLLRTHDTLTTFAPMANLTSGQPFRQRDFLTTDRRIGVVLLSPESDLMIVESVERTPPAPAAPASLFGPDPKPAPEPLGKPGDPDPVALNFYRLALPDTGDVVEATLAGIAHAAHFGGVAAMGAGHIAIVDEGRQEWGFDFHPFNGKVKELAPFASTCNPMPRFVSSSEFVAFGCHTGDLPQVIGGFNLRGEEMWEQNLFGDYVATFMTFAPTSGRFALGRVMGEAASDNLDQGAGLTGQSVVVYQMDSGKQILHVDCSPVVRAGQNFALSPDGMSLAAIRENSVEIFPLPPLSKKDQSDLKEARAMIPQGSELPIEFAGPTPAPAPASPASAETASAVKATSPATQSAATAPVAPPSLSPPPPTQPAAAVTTTAVGDAAPEQHRKRPTLYTLPGETPPGNDGDGPK
;
A
#
# COMPACT_ATOMS: atom_id res chain seq x y z
N MET A 1 -34.39 4.44 80.09
CA MET A 1 -34.17 5.06 78.77
C MET A 1 -33.82 3.94 77.79
N PRO A 2 -34.60 3.71 76.72
CA PRO A 2 -34.35 2.60 75.80
C PRO A 2 -33.37 3.02 74.69
N VAL A 3 -32.47 2.10 74.33
CA VAL A 3 -31.49 2.22 73.24
C VAL A 3 -32.12 1.69 71.95
N PRO A 4 -31.98 2.37 70.79
CA PRO A 4 -32.56 1.89 69.54
C PRO A 4 -31.70 0.79 68.90
N VAL A 5 -32.36 -0.28 68.47
CA VAL A 5 -31.77 -1.37 67.70
C VAL A 5 -31.80 -0.98 66.21
N ARG A 6 -30.63 -0.84 65.58
CA ARG A 6 -30.51 -0.69 64.12
C ARG A 6 -30.52 -2.06 63.45
N THR A 7 -31.47 -2.26 62.56
CA THR A 7 -31.70 -3.45 61.73
C THR A 7 -30.63 -3.58 60.62
N TYR A 8 -29.94 -4.71 60.59
CA TYR A 8 -28.85 -5.07 59.66
C TYR A 8 -29.32 -5.64 58.29
N ALA A 9 -30.61 -5.52 57.94
CA ALA A 9 -31.18 -6.26 56.81
C ALA A 9 -30.97 -5.61 55.43
N THR A 10 -30.63 -4.33 55.34
CA THR A 10 -30.57 -3.60 54.05
C THR A 10 -29.20 -3.59 53.37
N LEU A 11 -28.13 -3.95 54.07
CA LEU A 11 -26.76 -3.85 53.52
C LEU A 11 -26.44 -4.98 52.52
N ARG A 12 -26.98 -6.18 52.71
CA ARG A 12 -26.66 -7.35 51.87
C ARG A 12 -27.29 -7.30 50.47
N LEU A 13 -28.41 -6.60 50.29
CA LEU A 13 -29.06 -6.49 48.98
C LEU A 13 -28.30 -5.54 48.03
N SER A 14 -27.73 -4.45 48.56
CA SER A 14 -26.94 -3.50 47.75
C SER A 14 -25.59 -4.10 47.30
N GLN A 15 -24.97 -4.94 48.13
CA GLN A 15 -23.70 -5.59 47.79
C GLN A 15 -23.86 -6.66 46.71
N LEU A 16 -24.99 -7.39 46.68
CA LEU A 16 -25.27 -8.37 45.62
C LEU A 16 -25.58 -7.70 44.27
N LEU A 17 -26.25 -6.54 44.28
CA LEU A 17 -26.50 -5.75 43.06
C LEU A 17 -25.21 -5.14 42.48
N TRP A 18 -24.29 -4.69 43.32
CA TRP A 18 -22.98 -4.19 42.87
C TRP A 18 -22.07 -5.30 42.31
N LEU A 19 -22.09 -6.50 42.90
CA LEU A 19 -21.35 -7.65 42.37
C LEU A 19 -21.91 -8.14 41.03
N ALA A 20 -23.24 -8.13 40.86
CA ALA A 20 -23.86 -8.47 39.57
C ALA A 20 -23.56 -7.43 38.47
N LEU A 21 -23.49 -6.13 38.84
CA LEU A 21 -23.12 -5.07 37.90
C LEU A 21 -21.63 -5.16 37.50
N LEU A 22 -20.73 -5.52 38.42
CA LEU A 22 -19.32 -5.72 38.12
C LEU A 22 -19.06 -6.90 37.17
N VAL A 23 -19.83 -7.99 37.28
CA VAL A 23 -19.69 -9.15 36.39
C VAL A 23 -20.20 -8.85 34.96
N LEU A 24 -21.16 -7.93 34.81
CA LEU A 24 -21.61 -7.46 33.49
C LEU A 24 -20.63 -6.48 32.82
N LEU A 25 -19.78 -5.80 33.60
CA LEU A 25 -18.74 -4.87 33.11
C LEU A 25 -17.38 -5.55 32.82
N THR A 26 -17.21 -6.82 33.19
CA THR A 26 -16.03 -7.64 32.87
C THR A 26 -16.33 -8.73 31.84
N ALA A 27 -17.37 -8.57 31.03
CA ALA A 27 -17.48 -9.38 29.83
C ALA A 27 -16.26 -9.04 28.96
N PRO A 28 -15.36 -10.00 28.66
CA PRO A 28 -14.33 -9.76 27.66
C PRO A 28 -15.03 -9.31 26.38
N PRO A 29 -14.42 -8.42 25.56
CA PRO A 29 -14.97 -8.13 24.26
C PRO A 29 -15.26 -9.48 23.58
N LEU A 30 -16.49 -9.64 23.08
CA LEU A 30 -16.87 -10.78 22.27
C LEU A 30 -15.99 -10.71 21.02
N PHE A 31 -14.76 -11.24 21.12
CA PHE A 31 -13.96 -11.54 19.95
C PHE A 31 -14.85 -12.42 19.09
N ALA A 32 -15.03 -12.02 17.84
CA ALA A 32 -15.74 -12.80 16.84
C ALA A 32 -14.98 -14.12 16.64
N GLY A 33 -15.24 -15.09 17.52
CA GLY A 33 -14.82 -16.47 17.34
C GLY A 33 -15.62 -17.02 16.17
N GLY A 34 -15.07 -16.87 14.97
CA GLY A 34 -15.63 -17.48 13.78
C GLY A 34 -15.79 -18.98 13.99
N SER A 35 -16.77 -19.58 13.31
CA SER A 35 -16.75 -21.02 13.09
C SER A 35 -15.36 -21.40 12.60
N GLY A 36 -14.76 -22.46 13.16
CA GLY A 36 -13.45 -22.95 12.73
C GLY A 36 -13.40 -23.22 11.22
N PRO A 37 -12.21 -23.49 10.67
CA PRO A 37 -12.05 -23.67 9.24
C PRO A 37 -12.96 -24.79 8.73
N ALA A 38 -13.70 -24.53 7.64
CA ALA A 38 -14.58 -25.51 7.02
C ALA A 38 -13.81 -26.51 6.16
N VAL A 39 -12.64 -26.11 5.66
CA VAL A 39 -11.75 -26.93 4.82
C VAL A 39 -10.33 -26.74 5.32
N ARG A 40 -9.57 -27.84 5.40
CA ARG A 40 -8.14 -27.84 5.70
C ARG A 40 -7.43 -28.71 4.67
N ILE A 41 -6.54 -28.11 3.89
CA ILE A 41 -5.74 -28.78 2.85
C ILE A 41 -4.29 -28.83 3.34
N PRO A 42 -3.74 -30.02 3.64
CA PRO A 42 -2.34 -30.15 4.07
C PRO A 42 -1.39 -29.71 2.96
N LEU A 43 -0.41 -28.84 3.28
CA LEU A 43 0.51 -28.29 2.28
C LEU A 43 1.53 -29.31 1.77
N ASP A 44 1.91 -30.28 2.59
CA ASP A 44 2.76 -31.41 2.21
C ASP A 44 2.16 -32.23 1.05
N SER A 45 0.82 -32.36 1.02
CA SER A 45 0.12 -33.00 -0.10
C SER A 45 0.26 -32.26 -1.44
N LEU A 46 0.61 -30.97 -1.38
CA LEU A 46 0.88 -30.12 -2.54
C LEU A 46 2.38 -30.08 -2.91
N GLY A 47 3.24 -30.76 -2.15
CA GLY A 47 4.69 -30.74 -2.33
C GLY A 47 5.40 -29.58 -1.62
N PHE A 48 4.70 -28.85 -0.74
CA PHE A 48 5.32 -27.77 0.02
C PHE A 48 6.26 -28.31 1.09
N GLU A 49 7.45 -27.72 1.13
CA GLU A 49 8.41 -27.89 2.22
C GLU A 49 8.47 -26.61 3.07
N PRO A 50 8.45 -26.72 4.41
CA PRO A 50 8.57 -25.56 5.29
C PRO A 50 9.82 -24.74 5.00
N GLN A 51 9.63 -23.44 4.76
CA GLN A 51 10.69 -22.49 4.47
C GLN A 51 11.42 -22.06 5.75
N SER A 52 12.70 -21.70 5.63
CA SER A 52 13.45 -21.19 6.78
C SER A 52 12.83 -19.87 7.29
N PRO A 53 12.60 -19.72 8.60
CA PRO A 53 12.02 -18.50 9.18
C PRO A 53 12.78 -17.22 8.82
N GLN A 54 14.09 -17.32 8.54
CA GLN A 54 14.91 -16.18 8.14
C GLN A 54 14.43 -15.53 6.84
N PHE A 55 14.02 -16.31 5.84
CA PHE A 55 13.53 -15.77 4.56
C PHE A 55 12.13 -15.17 4.71
N LEU A 56 11.29 -15.83 5.50
CA LEU A 56 9.94 -15.34 5.78
C LEU A 56 9.96 -14.02 6.54
N ALA A 57 10.96 -13.82 7.39
CA ALA A 57 11.12 -12.60 8.18
C ALA A 57 11.92 -11.49 7.48
N ALA A 58 12.74 -11.84 6.48
CA ALA A 58 13.45 -10.86 5.64
C ALA A 58 12.51 -10.04 4.72
N GLY A 59 11.21 -10.38 4.67
CA GLY A 59 10.25 -9.72 3.78
C GLY A 59 10.21 -10.32 2.38
N SER A 60 10.91 -11.44 2.15
CA SER A 60 10.90 -12.13 0.88
C SER A 60 9.54 -12.79 0.62
N SER A 61 9.01 -12.63 -0.59
CA SER A 61 7.80 -13.34 -1.01
C SER A 61 8.15 -14.79 -1.29
N MET A 62 8.03 -15.69 -0.32
CA MET A 62 8.40 -17.11 -0.48
C MET A 62 7.20 -18.04 -0.65
N LEU A 63 6.01 -17.50 -0.41
CA LEU A 63 4.76 -18.25 -0.26
C LEU A 63 3.61 -17.31 -0.57
N THR A 64 2.73 -17.71 -1.49
CA THR A 64 1.49 -16.97 -1.74
C THR A 64 0.28 -17.90 -1.80
N VAL A 65 -0.86 -17.40 -1.33
CA VAL A 65 -2.18 -18.00 -1.56
C VAL A 65 -3.09 -16.93 -2.15
N ASN A 66 -3.77 -17.26 -3.23
CA ASN A 66 -4.72 -16.36 -3.88
C ASN A 66 -5.94 -17.15 -4.35
N TYR A 67 -7.13 -16.58 -4.25
CA TYR A 67 -8.30 -17.13 -4.95
C TYR A 67 -8.21 -16.82 -6.45
N VAL A 68 -8.48 -17.84 -7.26
CA VAL A 68 -8.72 -17.67 -8.70
C VAL A 68 -10.19 -17.37 -8.94
N ASP A 69 -11.06 -18.12 -8.27
CA ASP A 69 -12.50 -17.90 -8.16
C ASP A 69 -12.99 -18.46 -6.81
N SER A 70 -14.30 -18.53 -6.54
CA SER A 70 -14.81 -19.04 -5.25
C SER A 70 -14.49 -20.51 -4.95
N ASN A 71 -14.06 -21.30 -5.95
CA ASN A 71 -13.82 -22.74 -5.85
C ASN A 71 -12.37 -23.14 -6.17
N HIS A 72 -11.48 -22.21 -6.50
CA HIS A 72 -10.11 -22.53 -6.88
C HIS A 72 -9.11 -21.60 -6.22
N LEU A 73 -8.01 -22.18 -5.75
CA LEU A 73 -6.86 -21.46 -5.23
C LEU A 73 -5.65 -21.60 -6.15
N LEU A 74 -4.91 -20.51 -6.28
CA LEU A 74 -3.54 -20.50 -6.77
C LEU A 74 -2.61 -20.41 -5.55
N PHE A 75 -1.81 -21.44 -5.38
CA PHE A 75 -0.83 -21.54 -4.31
C PHE A 75 0.58 -21.54 -4.92
N THR A 76 1.48 -20.73 -4.39
CA THR A 76 2.86 -20.66 -4.89
C THR A 76 3.86 -20.72 -3.75
N PHE A 77 4.99 -21.39 -3.96
CA PHE A 77 6.02 -21.53 -2.94
C PHE A 77 7.41 -21.73 -3.53
N GLY A 78 8.43 -21.25 -2.84
CA GLY A 78 9.82 -21.49 -3.18
C GLY A 78 10.19 -22.97 -3.04
N VAL A 79 10.95 -23.50 -4.00
CA VAL A 79 11.47 -24.87 -3.93
C VAL A 79 12.99 -24.88 -4.02
N HIS A 80 13.60 -25.72 -3.19
CA HIS A 80 15.06 -25.87 -3.13
C HIS A 80 15.50 -26.98 -4.09
N ARG A 81 15.95 -26.58 -5.28
CA ARG A 81 16.54 -27.51 -6.27
C ARG A 81 17.80 -26.92 -6.87
N LEU A 82 18.65 -27.79 -7.41
CA LEU A 82 19.80 -27.34 -8.19
C LEU A 82 19.30 -26.62 -9.45
N MET A 83 19.77 -25.39 -9.64
CA MET A 83 19.46 -24.56 -10.79
C MET A 83 20.62 -24.55 -11.78
N GLU A 84 20.31 -24.65 -13.06
CA GLU A 84 21.29 -24.45 -14.12
C GLU A 84 21.66 -22.98 -14.20
N ARG A 85 22.96 -22.66 -14.26
CA ARG A 85 23.42 -21.27 -14.40
C ARG A 85 23.01 -20.72 -15.75
N ILE A 86 22.37 -19.55 -15.75
CA ILE A 86 22.11 -18.83 -17.00
C ILE A 86 23.43 -18.19 -17.47
N PRO A 87 23.79 -18.30 -18.75
CA PRO A 87 24.93 -17.56 -19.29
C PRO A 87 24.71 -16.05 -19.15
N ASN A 88 25.68 -15.34 -18.57
CA ASN A 88 25.65 -13.89 -18.34
C ASN A 88 24.58 -13.42 -17.34
N ASP A 89 24.21 -14.27 -16.39
CA ASP A 89 23.37 -13.88 -15.26
C ASP A 89 24.03 -12.75 -14.45
N PRO A 90 23.32 -11.66 -14.14
CA PRO A 90 23.84 -10.61 -13.28
C PRO A 90 24.31 -11.17 -11.92
N PRO A 91 25.45 -10.72 -11.38
CA PRO A 91 25.97 -11.24 -10.11
C PRO A 91 25.12 -10.86 -8.90
N ASP A 92 24.21 -9.91 -9.05
CA ASP A 92 23.24 -9.44 -8.06
C ASP A 92 21.90 -10.19 -8.08
N ASP A 93 21.68 -11.08 -9.05
CA ASP A 93 20.44 -11.88 -9.12
C ASP A 93 20.39 -12.90 -7.97
N GLU A 94 19.29 -12.87 -7.22
CA GLU A 94 18.96 -13.84 -6.17
C GLU A 94 18.01 -14.90 -6.74
N ASP A 95 18.59 -15.68 -7.65
CA ASP A 95 17.89 -16.66 -8.45
C ASP A 95 17.21 -17.76 -7.61
N ARG A 96 15.94 -18.02 -7.91
CA ARG A 96 15.15 -19.05 -7.23
C ARG A 96 14.12 -19.67 -8.16
N THR A 97 13.66 -20.86 -7.77
CA THR A 97 12.51 -21.48 -8.42
C THR A 97 11.30 -21.42 -7.50
N VAL A 98 10.18 -20.94 -8.03
CA VAL A 98 8.87 -20.96 -7.39
C VAL A 98 8.00 -21.96 -8.11
N GLU A 99 7.42 -22.90 -7.38
CA GLU A 99 6.38 -23.76 -7.91
C GLU A 99 5.01 -23.09 -7.72
N ALA A 100 4.15 -23.19 -8.73
CA ALA A 100 2.79 -22.70 -8.72
C ALA A 100 1.81 -23.85 -8.96
N VAL A 101 0.83 -23.99 -8.07
CA VAL A 101 -0.13 -25.09 -8.01
C VAL A 101 -1.55 -24.54 -8.02
N LEU A 102 -2.35 -24.99 -8.99
CA LEU A 102 -3.78 -24.69 -9.08
C LEU A 102 -4.56 -25.80 -8.38
N VAL A 103 -5.34 -25.44 -7.36
CA VAL A 103 -6.02 -26.39 -6.46
C VAL A 103 -7.53 -26.14 -6.48
N GLU A 104 -8.31 -27.22 -6.57
CA GLU A 104 -9.76 -27.21 -6.44
C GLU A 104 -10.21 -27.26 -4.97
N LEU A 105 -11.22 -26.47 -4.61
CA LEU A 105 -11.89 -26.49 -3.32
C LEU A 105 -13.23 -27.26 -3.41
N PRO A 106 -13.64 -27.97 -2.35
CA PRO A 106 -12.91 -28.21 -1.10
C PRO A 106 -11.95 -29.40 -1.18
N SER A 107 -11.83 -30.07 -2.34
CA SER A 107 -11.18 -31.37 -2.48
C SER A 107 -9.67 -31.34 -2.19
N GLY A 108 -9.02 -30.19 -2.40
CA GLY A 108 -7.57 -30.09 -2.40
C GLY A 108 -6.92 -30.73 -3.63
N HIS A 109 -7.72 -31.09 -4.64
CA HIS A 109 -7.22 -31.74 -5.84
C HIS A 109 -6.41 -30.77 -6.71
N VAL A 110 -5.20 -31.17 -7.08
CA VAL A 110 -4.33 -30.38 -7.95
C VAL A 110 -4.80 -30.51 -9.40
N LEU A 111 -5.25 -29.40 -9.97
CA LEU A 111 -5.69 -29.33 -11.36
C LEU A 111 -4.53 -29.11 -12.33
N ALA A 112 -3.53 -28.33 -11.91
CA ALA A 112 -2.36 -28.03 -12.72
C ALA A 112 -1.19 -27.56 -11.85
N ARG A 113 0.03 -27.70 -12.38
CA ARG A 113 1.25 -27.17 -11.77
C ARG A 113 2.22 -26.60 -12.80
N THR A 114 3.06 -25.67 -12.39
CA THR A 114 4.15 -25.14 -13.20
C THR A 114 5.28 -24.61 -12.32
N ASP A 115 6.43 -24.34 -12.92
CA ASP A 115 7.61 -23.79 -12.27
C ASP A 115 7.97 -22.43 -12.89
N TRP A 116 8.30 -21.46 -12.05
CA TRP A 116 8.81 -20.16 -12.46
C TRP A 116 10.21 -19.96 -11.90
N ARG A 117 11.14 -19.55 -12.76
CA ARG A 117 12.44 -19.02 -12.33
C ARG A 117 12.29 -17.52 -12.09
N LEU A 118 12.61 -17.08 -10.89
CA LEU A 118 12.59 -15.68 -10.48
C LEU A 118 14.00 -15.25 -10.11
N HIS A 119 14.34 -14.00 -10.39
CA HIS A 119 15.69 -13.44 -10.25
C HIS A 119 15.90 -12.66 -8.94
N ASP A 120 14.86 -12.56 -8.11
CA ASP A 120 14.92 -11.88 -6.83
C ASP A 120 13.89 -12.43 -5.84
N ASN A 121 13.95 -11.91 -4.61
CA ASN A 121 13.08 -12.27 -3.50
C ASN A 121 11.86 -11.36 -3.30
N GLY A 122 11.63 -10.40 -4.19
CA GLY A 122 10.54 -9.44 -4.11
C GLY A 122 9.17 -10.07 -4.35
N GLN A 123 8.11 -9.29 -4.13
CA GLN A 123 6.76 -9.69 -4.53
C GLN A 123 6.73 -9.96 -6.05
N TYR A 124 6.14 -11.09 -6.44
CA TYR A 124 6.10 -11.52 -7.84
C TYR A 124 4.70 -11.82 -8.36
N LEU A 125 3.68 -11.84 -7.50
CA LEU A 125 2.33 -12.21 -7.89
C LEU A 125 1.31 -11.23 -7.32
N TRP A 126 0.38 -10.80 -8.18
CA TRP A 126 -0.79 -10.00 -7.82
C TRP A 126 -2.03 -10.58 -8.50
N SER A 127 -3.15 -10.62 -7.76
CA SER A 127 -4.46 -10.91 -8.34
C SER A 127 -4.98 -9.66 -9.05
N LEU A 128 -5.41 -9.81 -10.30
CA LEU A 128 -6.08 -8.78 -11.09
C LEU A 128 -7.61 -8.93 -11.02
N GLY A 129 -8.11 -9.84 -10.19
CA GLY A 129 -9.51 -10.22 -10.14
C GLY A 129 -9.92 -11.13 -11.32
N HIS A 130 -11.12 -11.70 -11.22
CA HIS A 130 -11.73 -12.54 -12.28
C HIS A 130 -10.83 -13.71 -12.75
N GLY A 131 -10.04 -14.29 -11.83
CA GLY A 131 -9.14 -15.40 -12.13
C GLY A 131 -7.92 -15.06 -12.99
N ARG A 132 -7.57 -13.77 -13.09
CA ARG A 132 -6.39 -13.26 -13.79
C ARG A 132 -5.33 -12.83 -12.80
N PHE A 133 -4.07 -12.99 -13.20
CA PHE A 133 -2.92 -12.68 -12.38
C PHE A 133 -1.86 -11.93 -13.17
N LEU A 134 -1.13 -11.08 -12.45
CA LEU A 134 0.10 -10.44 -12.90
C LEU A 134 1.28 -11.17 -12.26
N LEU A 135 2.22 -11.64 -13.08
CA LEU A 135 3.48 -12.24 -12.67
C LEU A 135 4.62 -11.26 -12.98
N ARG A 136 5.48 -11.02 -12.01
CA ARG A 136 6.74 -10.29 -12.22
C ARG A 136 7.90 -11.25 -12.23
N THR A 137 8.65 -11.24 -13.32
CA THR A 137 9.97 -11.85 -13.42
C THR A 137 10.94 -10.72 -13.69
N HIS A 138 11.70 -10.32 -12.66
CA HIS A 138 12.65 -9.22 -12.74
C HIS A 138 11.95 -7.89 -13.12
N ASP A 139 12.28 -7.32 -14.29
CA ASP A 139 11.71 -6.08 -14.83
C ASP A 139 10.61 -6.31 -15.88
N THR A 140 10.16 -7.56 -16.01
CA THR A 140 9.08 -7.93 -16.91
C THR A 140 7.86 -8.31 -16.11
N LEU A 141 6.71 -7.76 -16.52
CA LEU A 141 5.40 -8.15 -16.06
C LEU A 141 4.72 -8.94 -17.17
N THR A 142 4.22 -10.12 -16.83
CA THR A 142 3.38 -10.95 -17.68
C THR A 142 2.03 -11.19 -17.01
N THR A 143 1.02 -11.54 -17.80
CA THR A 143 -0.30 -11.91 -17.29
C THR A 143 -0.64 -13.35 -17.63
N PHE A 144 -1.47 -13.99 -16.80
CA PHE A 144 -2.01 -15.31 -17.07
C PHE A 144 -3.37 -15.51 -16.39
N ALA A 145 -4.15 -16.46 -16.90
CA ALA A 145 -5.50 -16.76 -16.40
C ALA A 145 -5.72 -18.28 -16.33
N PRO A 146 -5.46 -18.91 -15.16
CA PRO A 146 -5.47 -20.36 -15.02
C PRO A 146 -6.76 -21.02 -15.50
N MET A 147 -7.91 -20.51 -15.06
CA MET A 147 -9.21 -21.12 -15.38
C MET A 147 -9.62 -20.93 -16.83
N ALA A 148 -9.33 -19.75 -17.41
CA ALA A 148 -9.63 -19.49 -18.82
C ALA A 148 -8.84 -20.41 -19.76
N ASN A 149 -7.62 -20.78 -19.39
CA ASN A 149 -6.73 -21.60 -20.20
C ASN A 149 -6.66 -23.07 -19.78
N LEU A 150 -7.38 -23.48 -18.72
CA LEU A 150 -7.36 -24.85 -18.21
C LEU A 150 -7.81 -25.88 -19.26
N THR A 151 -8.88 -25.57 -20.01
CA THR A 151 -9.43 -26.45 -21.06
C THR A 151 -8.49 -26.61 -22.25
N SER A 152 -7.61 -25.63 -22.49
CA SER A 152 -6.58 -25.71 -23.54
C SER A 152 -5.36 -26.54 -23.13
N GLY A 153 -5.30 -27.00 -21.87
CA GLY A 153 -4.15 -27.70 -21.30
C GLY A 153 -2.95 -26.80 -20.99
N GLN A 154 -3.13 -25.47 -21.02
CA GLN A 154 -2.08 -24.48 -20.79
C GLN A 154 -2.50 -23.42 -19.74
N PRO A 155 -2.90 -23.82 -18.52
CA PRO A 155 -3.44 -22.90 -17.51
C PRO A 155 -2.48 -21.75 -17.16
N PHE A 156 -1.19 -22.01 -17.14
CA PHE A 156 -0.16 -21.01 -16.81
C PHE A 156 0.46 -20.33 -18.05
N ARG A 157 -0.24 -20.33 -19.18
CA ARG A 157 0.20 -19.61 -20.37
C ARG A 157 0.36 -18.13 -20.06
N GLN A 158 1.61 -17.68 -20.02
CA GLN A 158 1.95 -16.28 -19.81
C GLN A 158 1.76 -15.47 -21.10
N ARG A 159 1.37 -14.21 -20.93
CA ARG A 159 1.26 -13.21 -21.98
C ARG A 159 2.08 -12.00 -21.58
N ASP A 160 2.90 -11.54 -22.51
CA ASP A 160 3.66 -10.31 -22.33
C ASP A 160 2.69 -9.16 -22.06
N PHE A 161 3.03 -8.34 -21.07
CA PHE A 161 2.16 -7.26 -20.62
C PHE A 161 2.93 -5.94 -20.51
N LEU A 162 4.02 -5.91 -19.74
CA LEU A 162 4.91 -4.75 -19.66
C LEU A 162 6.35 -5.20 -19.54
N THR A 163 7.25 -4.52 -20.25
CA THR A 163 8.70 -4.65 -20.05
C THR A 163 9.28 -3.26 -19.90
N THR A 164 10.19 -3.10 -18.93
CA THR A 164 10.88 -1.85 -18.64
C THR A 164 12.39 -2.10 -18.53
N ASP A 165 13.19 -1.07 -18.81
CA ASP A 165 14.64 -1.05 -18.59
C ASP A 165 15.01 -0.59 -17.17
N ARG A 166 14.03 -0.05 -16.44
CA ARG A 166 14.11 0.33 -15.03
C ARG A 166 13.79 -0.84 -14.11
N ARG A 167 14.45 -0.89 -12.95
CA ARG A 167 14.17 -1.87 -11.91
C ARG A 167 12.80 -1.61 -11.29
N ILE A 168 11.89 -2.58 -11.38
CA ILE A 168 10.58 -2.50 -10.74
C ILE A 168 10.76 -2.70 -9.23
N GLY A 169 10.39 -1.70 -8.43
CA GLY A 169 10.42 -1.79 -6.98
C GLY A 169 9.08 -2.22 -6.41
N VAL A 170 8.00 -1.59 -6.85
CA VAL A 170 6.64 -1.81 -6.33
C VAL A 170 5.63 -1.81 -7.46
N VAL A 171 4.65 -2.71 -7.35
CA VAL A 171 3.42 -2.67 -8.15
C VAL A 171 2.24 -2.51 -7.19
N LEU A 172 1.47 -1.44 -7.38
CA LEU A 172 0.26 -1.17 -6.61
C LEU A 172 -0.97 -1.39 -7.51
N LEU A 173 -1.98 -2.06 -6.98
CA LEU A 173 -3.28 -2.22 -7.61
C LEU A 173 -4.34 -1.53 -6.77
N SER A 174 -5.23 -0.81 -7.45
CA SER A 174 -6.49 -0.36 -6.87
C SER A 174 -7.37 -1.55 -6.45
N PRO A 175 -8.30 -1.38 -5.49
CA PRO A 175 -9.15 -2.48 -5.01
C PRO A 175 -9.99 -3.17 -6.10
N GLU A 176 -10.44 -2.42 -7.12
CA GLU A 176 -11.19 -2.96 -8.27
C GLU A 176 -10.28 -3.47 -9.39
N SER A 177 -8.95 -3.34 -9.24
CA SER A 177 -7.96 -3.64 -10.29
C SER A 177 -8.18 -2.84 -11.58
N ASP A 178 -8.71 -1.61 -11.51
CA ASP A 178 -8.94 -0.72 -12.66
C ASP A 178 -7.77 0.24 -12.93
N LEU A 179 -6.96 0.49 -11.91
CA LEU A 179 -5.70 1.23 -11.96
C LEU A 179 -4.55 0.37 -11.39
N MET A 180 -3.43 0.37 -12.11
CA MET A 180 -2.15 -0.17 -11.70
C MET A 180 -1.09 0.93 -11.70
N ILE A 181 -0.25 0.97 -10.65
CA ILE A 181 0.90 1.86 -10.56
C ILE A 181 2.15 1.00 -10.52
N VAL A 182 3.06 1.22 -11.48
CA VAL A 182 4.38 0.57 -11.52
C VAL A 182 5.42 1.60 -11.12
N GLU A 183 6.02 1.39 -9.96
CA GLU A 183 7.05 2.25 -9.41
C GLU A 183 8.43 1.65 -9.67
N SER A 184 9.33 2.43 -10.28
CA SER A 184 10.61 1.93 -10.78
C SER A 184 11.75 2.93 -10.65
N VAL A 185 12.96 2.41 -10.47
CA VAL A 185 14.20 3.19 -10.37
C VAL A 185 15.16 2.85 -11.51
N GLU A 186 16.02 3.80 -11.87
CA GLU A 186 17.10 3.50 -12.81
C GLU A 186 17.98 2.37 -12.27
N ARG A 187 18.40 1.45 -13.15
CA ARG A 187 19.42 0.45 -12.79
C ARG A 187 20.76 1.16 -12.62
N THR A 188 21.20 1.29 -11.38
CA THR A 188 22.60 1.56 -11.08
C THR A 188 23.38 0.26 -11.18
N PRO A 189 24.49 0.20 -11.94
CA PRO A 189 25.38 -0.95 -11.88
C PRO A 189 25.84 -1.13 -10.42
N PRO A 190 25.91 -2.36 -9.90
CA PRO A 190 26.37 -2.58 -8.54
C PRO A 190 27.74 -1.93 -8.35
N ALA A 191 27.90 -1.18 -7.25
CA ALA A 191 29.20 -0.64 -6.91
C ALA A 191 30.22 -1.78 -6.86
N PRO A 192 31.43 -1.63 -7.42
CA PRO A 192 32.43 -2.69 -7.40
C PRO A 192 32.63 -3.16 -5.96
N ALA A 193 32.43 -4.47 -5.75
CA ALA A 193 32.54 -5.06 -4.42
C ALA A 193 33.85 -4.61 -3.77
N ALA A 194 33.76 -4.06 -2.56
CA ALA A 194 34.96 -3.73 -1.81
C ALA A 194 35.80 -5.02 -1.67
N PRO A 195 37.14 -4.93 -1.81
CA PRO A 195 37.98 -6.11 -1.68
C PRO A 195 37.71 -6.76 -0.32
N ALA A 196 37.31 -8.04 -0.34
CA ALA A 196 36.99 -8.79 0.86
C ALA A 196 38.12 -8.64 1.88
N SER A 197 37.77 -8.29 3.12
CA SER A 197 38.79 -8.11 4.15
C SER A 197 39.42 -9.48 4.44
N LEU A 198 40.75 -9.58 4.28
CA LEU A 198 41.51 -10.78 4.64
C LEU A 198 41.39 -11.12 6.14
N PHE A 199 41.01 -10.15 6.97
CA PHE A 199 40.78 -10.33 8.40
C PHE A 199 39.62 -9.44 8.87
N GLY A 200 38.50 -10.05 9.24
CA GLY A 200 37.33 -9.37 9.81
C GLY A 200 36.06 -9.62 8.99
N PRO A 201 34.88 -9.40 9.58
CA PRO A 201 33.63 -9.43 8.82
C PRO A 201 33.66 -8.33 7.76
N ASP A 202 33.29 -8.67 6.53
CA ASP A 202 33.14 -7.68 5.47
C ASP A 202 32.15 -6.59 5.94
N PRO A 203 32.48 -5.30 5.72
CA PRO A 203 31.57 -4.23 6.08
C PRO A 203 30.23 -4.45 5.39
N LYS A 204 29.14 -4.37 6.16
CA LYS A 204 27.77 -4.50 5.65
C LYS A 204 27.62 -3.53 4.46
N PRO A 205 27.20 -4.00 3.27
CA PRO A 205 26.95 -3.10 2.15
C PRO A 205 25.94 -2.04 2.61
N ALA A 206 26.26 -0.77 2.39
CA ALA A 206 25.33 0.31 2.65
C ALA A 206 24.06 0.07 1.81
N PRO A 207 22.86 0.48 2.29
CA PRO A 207 21.66 0.43 1.48
C PRO A 207 21.93 1.11 0.14
N GLU A 208 21.62 0.43 -0.95
CA GLU A 208 21.85 0.99 -2.28
C GLU A 208 21.02 2.28 -2.40
N PRO A 209 21.65 3.43 -2.74
CA PRO A 209 20.91 4.67 -2.90
C PRO A 209 19.85 4.50 -4.01
N LEU A 210 18.65 5.03 -3.78
CA LEU A 210 17.62 5.06 -4.82
C LEU A 210 18.05 6.04 -5.91
N GLY A 211 18.34 5.52 -7.10
CA GLY A 211 18.74 6.32 -8.25
C GLY A 211 20.11 6.98 -8.11
N LYS A 212 20.33 8.05 -8.89
CA LYS A 212 21.62 8.75 -8.92
C LYS A 212 21.80 9.62 -7.67
N PRO A 213 23.04 9.75 -7.13
CA PRO A 213 23.30 10.66 -6.03
C PRO A 213 22.82 12.10 -6.32
N GLY A 214 21.97 12.64 -5.46
CA GLY A 214 21.43 14.00 -5.57
C GLY A 214 20.12 14.14 -6.36
N ASP A 215 19.54 13.05 -6.86
CA ASP A 215 18.20 13.04 -7.42
C ASP A 215 17.14 13.10 -6.29
N PRO A 216 16.32 14.17 -6.20
CA PRO A 216 15.31 14.27 -5.16
C PRO A 216 14.13 13.31 -5.39
N ASP A 217 13.88 12.88 -6.63
CA ASP A 217 12.71 12.08 -7.00
C ASP A 217 13.09 10.89 -7.91
N PRO A 218 13.93 9.94 -7.42
CA PRO A 218 14.49 8.86 -8.23
C PRO A 218 13.45 7.80 -8.67
N VAL A 219 12.28 7.76 -8.03
CA VAL A 219 11.23 6.79 -8.31
C VAL A 219 10.31 7.32 -9.39
N ALA A 220 10.20 6.62 -10.51
CA ALA A 220 9.22 6.90 -11.55
C ALA A 220 7.95 6.08 -11.32
N LEU A 221 6.81 6.75 -11.23
CA LEU A 221 5.48 6.18 -11.03
C LEU A 221 4.74 6.17 -12.37
N ASN A 222 4.59 5.00 -12.97
CA ASN A 222 3.86 4.84 -14.22
C ASN A 222 2.45 4.34 -13.92
N PHE A 223 1.45 5.12 -14.33
CA PHE A 223 0.04 4.82 -14.10
C PHE A 223 -0.56 4.14 -15.33
N TYR A 224 -1.17 2.97 -15.14
CA TYR A 224 -1.82 2.20 -16.18
C TYR A 224 -3.29 1.99 -15.82
N ARG A 225 -4.19 2.34 -16.75
CA ARG A 225 -5.59 1.93 -16.68
C ARG A 225 -5.69 0.50 -17.19
N LEU A 226 -6.35 -0.35 -16.41
CA LEU A 226 -6.54 -1.74 -16.75
C LEU A 226 -7.96 -1.95 -17.27
N ALA A 227 -8.08 -2.55 -18.45
CA ALA A 227 -9.35 -3.07 -18.95
C ALA A 227 -9.28 -4.60 -18.91
N LEU A 228 -10.21 -5.20 -18.18
CA LEU A 228 -10.29 -6.63 -18.00
C LEU A 228 -11.61 -7.16 -18.56
N PRO A 229 -11.65 -7.63 -19.82
CA PRO A 229 -12.86 -8.15 -20.44
C PRO A 229 -13.52 -9.24 -19.58
N ASP A 230 -14.85 -9.32 -19.59
CA ASP A 230 -15.59 -10.34 -18.83
C ASP A 230 -15.26 -11.78 -19.25
N THR A 231 -14.76 -11.95 -20.47
CA THR A 231 -14.40 -13.26 -21.02
C THR A 231 -12.97 -13.28 -21.55
N GLY A 232 -12.31 -14.40 -21.33
CA GLY A 232 -10.94 -14.64 -21.81
C GLY A 232 -9.85 -14.26 -20.82
N ASP A 233 -8.64 -14.32 -21.33
CA ASP A 233 -7.37 -14.22 -20.61
C ASP A 233 -6.55 -13.00 -21.05
N VAL A 234 -7.15 -12.05 -21.76
CA VAL A 234 -6.51 -10.79 -22.15
C VAL A 234 -6.67 -9.78 -21.01
N VAL A 235 -5.59 -9.08 -20.69
CA VAL A 235 -5.61 -7.87 -19.86
C VAL A 235 -5.03 -6.75 -20.71
N GLU A 236 -5.79 -5.69 -20.92
CA GLU A 236 -5.32 -4.53 -21.64
C GLU A 236 -4.85 -3.46 -20.65
N ALA A 237 -3.69 -2.87 -20.91
CA ALA A 237 -3.18 -1.75 -20.14
C ALA A 237 -2.97 -0.54 -21.04
N THR A 238 -3.50 0.60 -20.61
CA THR A 238 -3.29 1.89 -21.26
C THR A 238 -2.50 2.78 -20.33
N LEU A 239 -1.32 3.25 -20.77
CA LEU A 239 -0.54 4.23 -20.02
C LEU A 239 -1.38 5.51 -19.88
N ALA A 240 -1.67 5.89 -18.63
CA ALA A 240 -2.49 7.03 -18.29
C ALA A 240 -1.65 8.22 -17.80
N GLY A 241 -0.45 8.01 -17.28
CA GLY A 241 0.41 9.12 -16.84
C GLY A 241 1.72 8.65 -16.22
N ILE A 242 2.62 9.61 -15.98
CA ILE A 242 3.90 9.38 -15.32
C ILE A 242 4.10 10.49 -14.27
N ALA A 243 4.51 10.10 -13.06
CA ALA A 243 4.93 11.02 -12.00
C ALA A 243 6.27 10.57 -11.41
N HIS A 244 6.85 11.38 -10.53
CA HIS A 244 8.08 11.05 -9.82
C HIS A 244 7.90 11.27 -8.32
N ALA A 245 8.64 10.52 -7.51
CA ALA A 245 8.65 10.66 -6.06
C ALA A 245 10.01 10.30 -5.45
N ALA A 246 10.24 10.79 -4.23
CA ALA A 246 11.40 10.46 -3.43
C ALA A 246 11.48 8.98 -3.01
N HIS A 247 10.32 8.34 -2.79
CA HIS A 247 10.22 7.01 -2.19
C HIS A 247 9.11 6.17 -2.83
N PHE A 248 9.19 4.84 -2.67
CA PHE A 248 8.17 3.91 -3.11
C PHE A 248 6.92 3.90 -2.19
N GLY A 249 5.76 3.52 -2.72
CA GLY A 249 4.59 3.05 -1.98
C GLY A 249 3.68 4.13 -1.40
N GLY A 250 3.89 5.40 -1.77
CA GLY A 250 3.27 6.57 -1.12
C GLY A 250 1.92 7.03 -1.68
N VAL A 251 1.47 6.53 -2.84
CA VAL A 251 0.28 7.07 -3.52
C VAL A 251 -0.97 6.23 -3.25
N ALA A 252 -2.02 6.86 -2.71
CA ALA A 252 -3.35 6.28 -2.59
C ALA A 252 -4.20 6.71 -3.80
N ALA A 253 -4.28 5.88 -4.83
CA ALA A 253 -5.04 6.19 -6.05
C ALA A 253 -5.89 5.00 -6.55
N MET A 254 -6.92 5.35 -7.32
CA MET A 254 -7.84 4.46 -8.03
C MET A 254 -8.19 5.06 -9.39
N GLY A 255 -8.88 4.32 -10.27
CA GLY A 255 -9.17 4.77 -11.64
C GLY A 255 -9.81 6.16 -11.76
N ALA A 256 -10.56 6.61 -10.74
CA ALA A 256 -11.20 7.92 -10.73
C ALA A 256 -10.37 9.07 -10.13
N GLY A 257 -9.33 8.81 -9.34
CA GLY A 257 -8.56 9.86 -8.66
C GLY A 257 -7.62 9.36 -7.57
N HIS A 258 -7.05 10.30 -6.81
CA HIS A 258 -6.16 10.01 -5.69
C HIS A 258 -6.51 10.81 -4.43
N ILE A 259 -6.01 10.37 -3.28
CA ILE A 259 -6.13 11.08 -2.00
C ILE A 259 -4.85 11.86 -1.76
N ALA A 260 -4.98 13.17 -1.56
CA ALA A 260 -3.94 14.02 -1.01
C ALA A 260 -4.16 14.20 0.49
N ILE A 261 -3.06 14.29 1.23
CA ILE A 261 -3.06 14.50 2.67
C ILE A 261 -2.71 15.96 2.93
N VAL A 262 -3.47 16.62 3.80
CA VAL A 262 -3.31 18.03 4.14
C VAL A 262 -3.00 18.15 5.62
N ASP A 263 -1.89 18.80 5.99
CA ASP A 263 -1.59 19.10 7.39
C ASP A 263 -2.44 20.29 7.83
N GLU A 264 -3.43 20.05 8.69
CA GLU A 264 -4.27 21.11 9.27
C GLU A 264 -3.71 21.65 10.59
N GLY A 265 -2.58 21.12 11.04
CA GLY A 265 -1.94 21.40 12.30
C GLY A 265 -2.64 20.74 13.49
N ARG A 266 -2.05 20.91 14.69
CA ARG A 266 -2.62 20.41 15.96
C ARG A 266 -2.94 18.90 15.98
N GLN A 267 -2.16 18.09 15.25
CA GLN A 267 -2.40 16.65 15.14
C GLN A 267 -3.73 16.31 14.47
N GLU A 268 -4.20 17.17 13.56
CA GLU A 268 -5.38 17.00 12.72
C GLU A 268 -4.91 17.02 11.25
N TRP A 269 -5.28 16.01 10.49
CA TRP A 269 -4.89 15.84 9.10
C TRP A 269 -6.13 15.78 8.22
N GLY A 270 -6.23 16.67 7.24
CA GLY A 270 -7.28 16.66 6.23
C GLY A 270 -6.98 15.65 5.13
N PHE A 271 -8.03 15.17 4.48
CA PHE A 271 -7.92 14.41 3.24
C PHE A 271 -8.67 15.12 2.13
N ASP A 272 -8.02 15.28 0.97
CA ASP A 272 -8.65 15.83 -0.22
C ASP A 272 -8.67 14.73 -1.30
N PHE A 273 -9.85 14.41 -1.83
CA PHE A 273 -9.97 13.57 -3.02
C PHE A 273 -9.81 14.43 -4.27
N HIS A 274 -8.74 14.16 -5.02
CA HIS A 274 -8.44 14.78 -6.30
C HIS A 274 -8.91 13.84 -7.43
N PRO A 275 -10.13 14.02 -7.96
CA PRO A 275 -10.54 13.26 -9.12
C PRO A 275 -9.69 13.66 -10.33
N PHE A 276 -9.34 12.70 -11.19
CA PHE A 276 -8.68 13.02 -12.47
C PHE A 276 -9.59 13.78 -13.43
N ASN A 277 -10.90 13.81 -13.14
CA ASN A 277 -11.87 14.65 -13.81
C ASN A 277 -12.85 15.23 -12.78
N GLY A 278 -12.88 16.56 -12.66
CA GLY A 278 -13.81 17.27 -11.81
C GLY A 278 -13.12 18.16 -10.79
N LYS A 279 -13.84 18.46 -9.70
CA LYS A 279 -13.36 19.33 -8.63
C LYS A 279 -12.86 18.49 -7.47
N VAL A 280 -11.81 18.99 -6.81
CA VAL A 280 -11.32 18.47 -5.53
C VAL A 280 -12.47 18.43 -4.53
N LYS A 281 -12.56 17.33 -3.78
CA LYS A 281 -13.52 17.14 -2.70
C LYS A 281 -12.77 17.03 -1.40
N GLU A 282 -13.00 17.97 -0.50
CA GLU A 282 -12.56 17.88 0.89
C GLU A 282 -13.31 16.73 1.57
N LEU A 283 -12.59 15.88 2.30
CA LEU A 283 -13.12 14.74 3.04
C LEU A 283 -12.99 14.98 4.55
N ALA A 284 -13.47 14.03 5.36
CA ALA A 284 -13.36 14.14 6.81
C ALA A 284 -11.88 14.18 7.25
N PRO A 285 -11.53 15.03 8.23
CA PRO A 285 -10.20 15.04 8.82
C PRO A 285 -9.99 13.81 9.71
N PHE A 286 -8.74 13.56 10.08
CA PHE A 286 -8.33 12.46 10.93
C PHE A 286 -7.34 12.94 11.99
N ALA A 287 -7.66 12.63 13.25
CA ALA A 287 -6.79 12.96 14.37
C ALA A 287 -5.61 11.98 14.41
N SER A 288 -4.40 12.49 14.18
CA SER A 288 -3.19 11.67 14.17
C SER A 288 -1.95 12.48 14.56
N THR A 289 -1.11 11.91 15.43
CA THR A 289 0.17 12.51 15.85
C THR A 289 1.26 12.43 14.78
N CYS A 290 1.02 11.68 13.72
CA CYS A 290 1.94 11.45 12.60
C CYS A 290 1.19 11.63 11.27
N ASN A 291 1.92 11.79 10.16
CA ASN A 291 1.32 11.84 8.82
C ASN A 291 0.58 10.53 8.52
N PRO A 292 -0.75 10.55 8.32
CA PRO A 292 -1.53 9.33 8.15
C PRO A 292 -1.30 8.68 6.79
N MET A 293 -1.54 7.37 6.71
CA MET A 293 -1.37 6.59 5.49
C MET A 293 -2.72 6.13 4.95
N PRO A 294 -3.36 6.87 4.01
CA PRO A 294 -4.62 6.45 3.41
C PRO A 294 -4.40 5.30 2.42
N ARG A 295 -5.37 4.39 2.34
CA ARG A 295 -5.44 3.27 1.38
C ARG A 295 -6.89 3.05 0.97
N PHE A 296 -7.16 3.07 -0.33
CA PHE A 296 -8.48 2.69 -0.84
C PHE A 296 -8.78 1.22 -0.50
N VAL A 297 -10.02 0.96 -0.09
CA VAL A 297 -10.54 -0.40 0.12
C VAL A 297 -11.66 -0.75 -0.87
N SER A 298 -12.30 0.27 -1.45
CA SER A 298 -13.23 0.20 -2.57
C SER A 298 -13.11 1.47 -3.43
N SER A 299 -13.89 1.59 -4.51
CA SER A 299 -13.96 2.84 -5.30
C SER A 299 -14.68 4.01 -4.62
N SER A 300 -15.23 3.82 -3.42
CA SER A 300 -15.98 4.84 -2.68
C SER A 300 -15.53 5.03 -1.23
N GLU A 301 -14.63 4.17 -0.74
CA GLU A 301 -14.21 4.12 0.66
C GLU A 301 -12.70 3.87 0.75
N PHE A 302 -12.10 4.44 1.79
CA PHE A 302 -10.70 4.24 2.12
C PHE A 302 -10.54 4.09 3.63
N VAL A 303 -9.42 3.51 4.03
CA VAL A 303 -8.98 3.51 5.43
C VAL A 303 -7.74 4.37 5.56
N ALA A 304 -7.51 4.96 6.72
CA ALA A 304 -6.26 5.65 7.03
C ALA A 304 -5.65 5.11 8.32
N PHE A 305 -4.34 4.85 8.28
CA PHE A 305 -3.56 4.49 9.45
C PHE A 305 -2.96 5.75 10.07
N GLY A 306 -3.12 5.94 11.37
CA GLY A 306 -2.64 7.11 12.10
C GLY A 306 -2.06 6.75 13.45
N CYS A 307 -1.50 7.74 14.14
CA CYS A 307 -0.86 7.59 15.43
C CYS A 307 -1.66 8.31 16.52
N HIS A 308 -1.87 7.68 17.67
CA HIS A 308 -2.42 8.37 18.85
C HIS A 308 -1.30 8.92 19.74
N THR A 309 -0.28 8.10 19.98
CA THR A 309 0.91 8.43 20.77
C THR A 309 2.14 7.81 20.12
N GLY A 310 3.19 8.61 19.91
CA GLY A 310 4.42 8.17 19.26
C GLY A 310 4.31 8.11 17.74
N ASP A 311 5.23 7.36 17.13
CA ASP A 311 5.46 7.33 15.68
C ASP A 311 4.90 6.08 14.99
N LEU A 312 4.42 5.11 15.75
CA LEU A 312 3.83 3.88 15.20
C LEU A 312 2.33 4.07 14.97
N PRO A 313 1.79 3.68 13.81
CA PRO A 313 0.36 3.80 13.57
C PRO A 313 -0.40 2.84 14.49
N GLN A 314 -1.19 3.37 15.41
CA GLN A 314 -1.95 2.60 16.40
C GLN A 314 -3.46 2.77 16.25
N VAL A 315 -3.91 3.53 15.26
CA VAL A 315 -5.32 3.73 14.95
C VAL A 315 -5.57 3.51 13.46
N ILE A 316 -6.73 2.95 13.15
CA ILE A 316 -7.26 2.83 11.79
C ILE A 316 -8.65 3.48 11.75
N GLY A 317 -8.82 4.46 10.86
CA GLY A 317 -10.10 5.10 10.57
C GLY A 317 -10.64 4.63 9.22
N GLY A 318 -11.97 4.48 9.11
CA GLY A 318 -12.68 4.20 7.87
C GLY A 318 -13.45 5.43 7.39
N PHE A 319 -13.31 5.76 6.12
CA PHE A 319 -13.82 6.99 5.52
C PHE A 319 -14.51 6.71 4.20
N ASN A 320 -15.48 7.56 3.85
CA ASN A 320 -16.10 7.55 2.53
C ASN A 320 -15.83 8.83 1.75
N LEU A 321 -16.07 8.78 0.43
CA LEU A 321 -15.90 9.94 -0.46
C LEU A 321 -17.02 10.99 -0.35
N ARG A 322 -17.96 10.86 0.60
CA ARG A 322 -18.88 11.95 0.99
C ARG A 322 -18.25 12.92 2.00
N GLY A 323 -17.08 12.57 2.54
CA GLY A 323 -16.43 13.33 3.61
C GLY A 323 -16.97 12.98 4.99
N GLU A 324 -17.38 11.73 5.21
CA GLU A 324 -17.75 11.21 6.52
C GLU A 324 -16.68 10.24 7.01
N GLU A 325 -16.30 10.38 8.28
CA GLU A 325 -15.63 9.33 9.05
C GLU A 325 -16.71 8.34 9.53
N MET A 326 -16.60 7.09 9.09
CA MET A 326 -17.60 6.06 9.35
C MET A 326 -17.34 5.33 10.67
N TRP A 327 -16.08 5.09 10.99
CA TRP A 327 -15.64 4.41 12.21
C TRP A 327 -14.15 4.63 12.45
N GLU A 328 -13.74 4.48 13.70
CA GLU A 328 -12.34 4.49 14.12
C GLU A 328 -12.09 3.35 15.11
N GLN A 329 -10.94 2.69 14.99
CA GLN A 329 -10.54 1.60 15.87
C GLN A 329 -9.06 1.65 16.23
N ASN A 330 -8.76 1.26 17.47
CA ASN A 330 -7.38 1.03 17.90
C ASN A 330 -6.83 -0.28 17.34
N LEU A 331 -5.62 -0.22 16.83
CA LEU A 331 -4.79 -1.35 16.48
C LEU A 331 -3.97 -1.75 17.69
N PHE A 332 -4.33 -2.86 18.33
CA PHE A 332 -3.61 -3.37 19.49
C PHE A 332 -2.33 -4.13 19.07
N GLY A 333 -1.29 -3.96 19.89
CA GLY A 333 0.00 -4.61 19.76
C GLY A 333 0.92 -3.93 18.74
N ASP A 334 2.22 -4.04 18.97
CA ASP A 334 3.22 -3.53 18.03
C ASP A 334 3.30 -4.43 16.79
N TYR A 335 3.36 -3.80 15.62
CA TYR A 335 3.47 -4.48 14.35
C TYR A 335 4.46 -3.76 13.43
N VAL A 336 5.11 -4.53 12.57
CA VAL A 336 6.19 -4.04 11.68
C VAL A 336 5.77 -3.92 10.23
N ALA A 337 4.62 -4.51 9.85
CA ALA A 337 4.08 -4.46 8.49
C ALA A 337 2.58 -4.73 8.47
N THR A 338 1.89 -4.15 7.48
CA THR A 338 0.47 -4.37 7.20
C THR A 338 0.26 -4.81 5.75
N PHE A 339 -0.76 -5.64 5.54
CA PHE A 339 -1.12 -6.16 4.22
C PHE A 339 -2.63 -6.21 4.09
N MET A 340 -3.13 -5.94 2.89
CA MET A 340 -4.55 -5.89 2.63
C MET A 340 -4.92 -6.70 1.41
N THR A 341 -6.08 -7.35 1.48
CA THR A 341 -6.76 -7.98 0.35
C THR A 341 -8.22 -7.52 0.38
N PHE A 342 -8.80 -7.32 -0.80
CA PHE A 342 -10.06 -6.61 -0.95
C PHE A 342 -11.10 -7.50 -1.64
N ALA A 343 -12.35 -7.39 -1.19
CA ALA A 343 -13.53 -7.94 -1.85
C ALA A 343 -14.62 -6.86 -1.88
N PRO A 344 -14.44 -5.80 -2.69
CA PRO A 344 -15.35 -4.65 -2.72
C PRO A 344 -16.76 -5.04 -3.21
N THR A 345 -16.90 -6.17 -3.91
CA THR A 345 -18.18 -6.79 -4.28
C THR A 345 -19.06 -7.12 -3.08
N SER A 346 -18.49 -7.26 -1.88
CA SER A 346 -19.18 -7.55 -0.63
C SER A 346 -19.02 -6.45 0.43
N GLY A 347 -18.28 -5.39 0.11
CA GLY A 347 -17.90 -4.37 1.08
C GLY A 347 -16.98 -4.92 2.18
N ARG A 348 -16.04 -5.82 1.85
CA ARG A 348 -15.14 -6.45 2.83
C ARG A 348 -13.69 -6.37 2.43
N PHE A 349 -12.81 -6.22 3.41
CA PHE A 349 -11.38 -6.33 3.24
C PHE A 349 -10.79 -7.14 4.39
N ALA A 350 -9.64 -7.79 4.16
CA ALA A 350 -8.88 -8.40 5.24
C ALA A 350 -7.58 -7.64 5.44
N LEU A 351 -7.24 -7.37 6.70
CA LEU A 351 -6.02 -6.71 7.15
C LEU A 351 -5.15 -7.73 7.87
N GLY A 352 -4.00 -8.04 7.28
CA GLY A 352 -2.92 -8.77 7.91
C GLY A 352 -1.96 -7.81 8.61
N ARG A 353 -1.54 -8.15 9.84
CA ARG A 353 -0.52 -7.43 10.60
C ARG A 353 0.54 -8.40 11.07
N VAL A 354 1.79 -8.07 10.80
CA VAL A 354 2.95 -8.83 11.27
C VAL A 354 3.35 -8.26 12.62
N MET A 355 3.06 -9.00 13.69
CA MET A 355 3.26 -8.57 15.06
C MET A 355 4.73 -8.71 15.45
N GLY A 356 5.25 -7.73 16.17
CA GLY A 356 6.63 -7.70 16.63
C GLY A 356 7.13 -6.31 16.97
N GLU A 357 8.23 -6.24 17.71
CA GLU A 357 8.91 -4.98 17.99
C GLU A 357 9.72 -4.55 16.75
N ALA A 358 9.50 -3.31 16.29
CA ALA A 358 10.35 -2.72 15.28
C ALA A 358 11.73 -2.44 15.90
N ALA A 359 12.70 -3.34 15.72
CA ALA A 359 14.07 -3.08 16.15
C ALA A 359 14.61 -1.86 15.38
N SER A 360 14.98 -0.81 16.11
CA SER A 360 15.32 0.53 15.58
C SER A 360 16.63 0.61 14.78
N ASP A 361 17.16 -0.50 14.25
CA ASP A 361 18.37 -0.47 13.39
C ASP A 361 18.66 -1.77 12.62
N ASN A 362 17.84 -2.84 12.74
CA ASN A 362 18.15 -4.13 12.11
C ASN A 362 16.89 -4.80 11.55
N LEU A 363 16.53 -4.44 10.31
CA LEU A 363 15.42 -5.05 9.55
C LEU A 363 15.76 -6.44 8.95
N ASP A 364 16.99 -6.93 9.13
CA ASP A 364 17.54 -8.10 8.41
C ASP A 364 17.46 -9.43 9.15
N GLN A 365 17.10 -9.44 10.43
CA GLN A 365 16.95 -10.69 11.17
C GLN A 365 15.56 -10.72 11.77
N GLY A 366 14.78 -11.76 11.46
CA GLY A 366 13.44 -12.00 12.01
C GLY A 366 13.34 -12.14 13.53
N ALA A 367 14.38 -11.74 14.27
CA ALA A 367 14.34 -11.54 15.70
C ALA A 367 13.29 -10.48 16.04
N GLY A 368 12.33 -10.86 16.89
CA GLY A 368 11.28 -9.95 17.38
C GLY A 368 9.91 -10.13 16.73
N LEU A 369 9.78 -10.94 15.67
CA LEU A 369 8.45 -11.28 15.13
C LEU A 369 7.74 -12.28 16.08
N THR A 370 6.56 -11.90 16.58
CA THR A 370 5.81 -12.68 17.58
C THR A 370 4.61 -13.41 16.99
N GLY A 371 4.10 -12.97 15.85
CA GLY A 371 2.94 -13.58 15.22
C GLY A 371 2.47 -12.81 13.99
N GLN A 372 1.41 -13.31 13.36
CA GLN A 372 0.72 -12.60 12.30
C GLN A 372 -0.78 -12.72 12.51
N SER A 373 -1.46 -11.59 12.68
CA SER A 373 -2.92 -11.54 12.83
C SER A 373 -3.56 -11.14 11.51
N VAL A 374 -4.65 -11.80 11.14
CA VAL A 374 -5.48 -11.45 9.98
C VAL A 374 -6.89 -11.22 10.45
N VAL A 375 -7.43 -10.03 10.18
CA VAL A 375 -8.79 -9.64 10.56
C VAL A 375 -9.58 -9.25 9.32
N VAL A 376 -10.78 -9.82 9.16
CA VAL A 376 -11.71 -9.45 8.09
C VAL A 376 -12.68 -8.39 8.63
N TYR A 377 -12.80 -7.28 7.91
CA TYR A 377 -13.65 -6.15 8.27
C TYR A 377 -14.81 -5.99 7.27
N GLN A 378 -15.96 -5.54 7.78
CA GLN A 378 -16.97 -4.89 6.95
C GLN A 378 -16.59 -3.42 6.76
N MET A 379 -16.52 -2.94 5.51
CA MET A 379 -16.02 -1.61 5.14
C MET A 379 -16.82 -0.47 5.76
N ASP A 380 -18.14 -0.46 5.60
CA ASP A 380 -19.00 0.64 6.08
C ASP A 380 -19.02 0.75 7.61
N SER A 381 -19.12 -0.39 8.31
CA SER A 381 -19.35 -0.38 9.76
C SER A 381 -18.09 -0.60 10.61
N GLY A 382 -16.95 -0.93 9.98
CA GLY A 382 -15.72 -1.34 10.67
C GLY A 382 -15.84 -2.65 11.44
N LYS A 383 -16.94 -3.40 11.29
CA LYS A 383 -17.16 -4.58 12.12
C LYS A 383 -16.15 -5.67 11.78
N GLN A 384 -15.45 -6.16 12.80
CA GLN A 384 -14.60 -7.34 12.68
C GLN A 384 -15.47 -8.60 12.55
N ILE A 385 -15.37 -9.27 11.41
CA ILE A 385 -16.16 -10.45 11.05
C ILE A 385 -15.46 -11.73 11.49
N LEU A 386 -14.13 -11.76 11.34
CA LEU A 386 -13.28 -12.91 11.60
C LEU A 386 -11.89 -12.41 12.04
N HIS A 387 -11.28 -13.11 12.99
CA HIS A 387 -9.88 -12.93 13.37
C HIS A 387 -9.18 -14.30 13.34
N VAL A 388 -8.02 -14.36 12.69
CA VAL A 388 -7.22 -15.58 12.50
C VAL A 388 -5.74 -15.25 12.72
N ASP A 389 -5.08 -16.03 13.56
CA ASP A 389 -3.61 -16.00 13.70
C ASP A 389 -2.96 -16.95 12.69
N CYS A 390 -2.08 -16.44 11.83
CA CYS A 390 -1.41 -17.18 10.77
C CYS A 390 -0.05 -17.73 11.22
N SER A 391 0.31 -18.93 10.73
CA SER A 391 1.62 -19.54 10.96
C SER A 391 2.05 -20.36 9.73
N PRO A 392 3.27 -20.17 9.20
CA PRO A 392 4.33 -19.29 9.70
C PRO A 392 4.02 -17.79 9.48
N VAL A 393 4.75 -16.94 10.21
CA VAL A 393 4.73 -15.48 10.00
C VAL A 393 5.41 -15.17 8.68
N VAL A 394 4.68 -14.60 7.73
CA VAL A 394 5.22 -14.21 6.42
C VAL A 394 5.23 -12.69 6.36
N ARG A 395 6.42 -12.08 6.45
CA ARG A 395 6.54 -10.62 6.48
C ARG A 395 6.10 -9.97 5.17
N ALA A 396 6.07 -10.70 4.05
CA ALA A 396 5.49 -10.23 2.79
C ALA A 396 3.95 -10.26 2.75
N GLY A 397 3.28 -10.87 3.75
CA GLY A 397 1.83 -10.81 3.93
C GLY A 397 0.98 -11.54 2.89
N GLN A 398 1.54 -12.47 2.14
CA GLN A 398 0.85 -13.19 1.05
C GLN A 398 0.35 -14.58 1.46
N ASN A 399 0.33 -14.89 2.75
CA ASN A 399 -0.14 -16.16 3.31
C ASN A 399 -1.64 -16.16 3.67
N PHE A 400 -2.41 -15.18 3.20
CA PHE A 400 -3.86 -15.15 3.27
C PHE A 400 -4.46 -14.47 2.03
N ALA A 401 -5.72 -14.80 1.71
CA ALA A 401 -6.48 -14.15 0.66
C ALA A 401 -7.97 -14.16 0.99
N LEU A 402 -8.67 -13.09 0.64
CA LEU A 402 -10.12 -13.01 0.70
C LEU A 402 -10.70 -13.44 -0.66
N SER A 403 -11.77 -14.21 -0.66
CA SER A 403 -12.42 -14.65 -1.89
C SER A 403 -12.98 -13.45 -2.68
N PRO A 404 -13.09 -13.53 -4.02
CA PRO A 404 -13.58 -12.41 -4.82
C PRO A 404 -15.02 -11.99 -4.49
N ASP A 405 -15.82 -12.90 -3.93
CA ASP A 405 -17.17 -12.64 -3.41
C ASP A 405 -17.19 -12.18 -1.93
N GLY A 406 -16.03 -12.17 -1.26
CA GLY A 406 -15.83 -11.82 0.14
C GLY A 406 -16.53 -12.75 1.13
N MET A 407 -16.85 -13.97 0.71
CA MET A 407 -17.57 -14.96 1.52
C MET A 407 -16.67 -16.01 2.17
N SER A 408 -15.38 -16.03 1.86
CA SER A 408 -14.42 -16.89 2.55
C SER A 408 -13.02 -16.27 2.63
N LEU A 409 -12.31 -16.57 3.72
CA LEU A 409 -10.89 -16.26 3.87
C LEU A 409 -10.10 -17.56 3.73
N ALA A 410 -9.10 -17.57 2.85
CA ALA A 410 -8.05 -18.59 2.85
C ALA A 410 -6.87 -18.06 3.67
N ALA A 411 -6.33 -18.87 4.59
CA ALA A 411 -5.17 -18.51 5.39
C ALA A 411 -4.26 -19.73 5.61
N ILE A 412 -2.95 -19.50 5.67
CA ILE A 412 -1.99 -20.56 5.95
C ILE A 412 -1.73 -20.65 7.45
N ARG A 413 -1.98 -21.85 8.00
CA ARG A 413 -1.80 -22.18 9.41
C ARG A 413 -1.31 -23.60 9.55
N GLU A 414 -0.32 -23.81 10.43
CA GLU A 414 0.13 -25.15 10.82
C GLU A 414 0.40 -26.07 9.62
N ASN A 415 1.13 -25.57 8.62
CA ASN A 415 1.45 -26.31 7.39
C ASN A 415 0.22 -26.76 6.59
N SER A 416 -0.88 -26.02 6.65
CA SER A 416 -2.12 -26.27 5.90
C SER A 416 -2.67 -24.95 5.35
N VAL A 417 -3.38 -25.02 4.22
CA VAL A 417 -4.31 -23.94 3.84
C VAL A 417 -5.65 -24.22 4.52
N GLU A 418 -6.14 -23.26 5.28
CA GLU A 418 -7.41 -23.31 5.96
C GLU A 418 -8.40 -22.32 5.32
N ILE A 419 -9.62 -22.80 5.04
CA ILE A 419 -10.69 -21.99 4.45
C ILE A 419 -11.74 -21.70 5.51
N PHE A 420 -11.91 -20.42 5.82
CA PHE A 420 -12.86 -19.92 6.79
C PHE A 420 -14.07 -19.33 6.05
N PRO A 421 -15.25 -19.96 6.11
CA PRO A 421 -16.45 -19.34 5.59
C PRO A 421 -16.81 -18.11 6.43
N LEU A 422 -17.19 -17.04 5.76
CA LEU A 422 -17.64 -15.81 6.38
C LEU A 422 -19.17 -15.76 6.37
N PRO A 423 -19.81 -15.16 7.38
CA PRO A 423 -21.26 -15.04 7.42
C PRO A 423 -21.78 -14.28 6.19
N PRO A 424 -23.01 -14.56 5.73
CA PRO A 424 -23.63 -13.77 4.68
C PRO A 424 -23.82 -12.32 5.10
N LEU A 425 -23.88 -11.42 4.11
CA LEU A 425 -24.15 -10.00 4.33
C LEU A 425 -25.53 -9.82 4.98
N SER A 426 -25.59 -9.05 6.06
CA SER A 426 -26.85 -8.66 6.66
C SER A 426 -27.64 -7.73 5.75
N LYS A 427 -28.93 -7.52 6.04
CA LYS A 427 -29.76 -6.57 5.28
C LYS A 427 -29.21 -5.14 5.33
N LYS A 428 -28.58 -4.77 6.46
CA LYS A 428 -27.92 -3.47 6.62
C LYS A 428 -26.69 -3.41 5.71
N ASP A 429 -25.78 -4.39 5.79
CA ASP A 429 -24.57 -4.42 4.95
C ASP A 429 -24.90 -4.33 3.45
N GLN A 430 -25.98 -5.00 3.01
CA GLN A 430 -26.44 -4.92 1.61
C GLN A 430 -26.96 -3.53 1.22
N SER A 431 -27.62 -2.83 2.15
CA SER A 431 -28.09 -1.45 1.92
C SER A 431 -26.91 -0.50 1.84
N ASP A 432 -25.99 -0.59 2.79
CA ASP A 432 -24.81 0.27 2.87
C ASP A 432 -23.93 0.08 1.62
N LEU A 433 -23.72 -1.18 1.19
CA LEU A 433 -23.00 -1.49 -0.04
C LEU A 433 -23.68 -0.90 -1.30
N LYS A 434 -25.01 -0.92 -1.35
CA LYS A 434 -25.77 -0.31 -2.45
C LYS A 434 -25.58 1.21 -2.46
N GLU A 435 -25.59 1.84 -1.29
CA GLU A 435 -25.35 3.27 -1.15
C GLU A 435 -23.92 3.64 -1.54
N ALA A 436 -22.91 2.91 -1.04
CA ALA A 436 -21.51 3.08 -1.40
C ALA A 436 -21.29 2.99 -2.92
N ARG A 437 -21.87 1.97 -3.57
CA ARG A 437 -21.82 1.81 -5.03
C ARG A 437 -22.46 2.95 -5.82
N ALA A 438 -23.53 3.54 -5.29
CA ALA A 438 -24.18 4.69 -5.93
C ALA A 438 -23.29 5.95 -5.92
N MET A 439 -22.21 5.95 -5.13
CA MET A 439 -21.31 7.09 -4.94
C MET A 439 -19.95 6.91 -5.59
N ILE A 440 -19.73 5.79 -6.28
CA ILE A 440 -18.51 5.55 -7.04
C ILE A 440 -18.32 6.72 -8.00
N PRO A 441 -17.22 7.48 -7.87
CA PRO A 441 -16.92 8.56 -8.81
C PRO A 441 -16.75 7.98 -10.21
N GLN A 442 -17.13 8.76 -11.23
CA GLN A 442 -16.93 8.33 -12.61
C GLN A 442 -15.43 8.19 -12.88
N GLY A 443 -15.04 7.08 -13.51
CA GLY A 443 -13.71 6.92 -14.07
C GLY A 443 -13.39 8.06 -15.04
N SER A 444 -12.11 8.40 -15.12
CA SER A 444 -11.62 9.38 -16.08
C SER A 444 -10.80 8.64 -17.14
N GLU A 445 -10.91 9.04 -18.40
CA GLU A 445 -9.96 8.63 -19.45
C GLU A 445 -8.88 9.70 -19.67
N LEU A 446 -8.93 10.79 -18.90
CA LEU A 446 -7.94 11.86 -19.01
C LEU A 446 -6.57 11.37 -18.53
N PRO A 447 -5.49 11.95 -19.08
CA PRO A 447 -4.15 11.75 -18.55
C PRO A 447 -4.09 12.07 -17.06
N ILE A 448 -3.35 11.25 -16.33
CA ILE A 448 -3.05 11.42 -14.92
C ILE A 448 -1.85 12.37 -14.83
N GLU A 449 -2.14 13.60 -14.44
CA GLU A 449 -1.13 14.61 -14.15
C GLU A 449 -1.17 14.91 -12.65
N PHE A 450 -0.05 14.69 -11.98
CA PHE A 450 0.16 15.26 -10.66
C PHE A 450 0.61 16.69 -10.89
N ALA A 451 -0.17 17.66 -10.42
CA ALA A 451 0.24 19.04 -10.44
C ALA A 451 1.50 19.18 -9.57
N GLY A 452 2.67 19.03 -10.18
CA GLY A 452 3.91 19.47 -9.58
C GLY A 452 3.81 20.98 -9.34
N PRO A 453 4.58 21.55 -8.39
CA PRO A 453 4.71 22.99 -8.30
C PRO A 453 5.08 23.50 -9.68
N THR A 454 4.20 24.29 -10.29
CA THR A 454 4.48 24.93 -11.57
C THR A 454 5.77 25.71 -11.36
N PRO A 455 6.88 25.41 -12.07
CA PRO A 455 8.08 26.19 -11.93
C PRO A 455 7.70 27.64 -12.21
N ALA A 456 7.92 28.51 -11.24
CA ALA A 456 7.63 29.93 -11.38
C ALA A 456 8.25 30.39 -12.71
N PRO A 457 7.51 31.14 -13.56
CA PRO A 457 8.02 31.56 -14.85
C PRO A 457 9.34 32.27 -14.64
N ALA A 458 10.42 31.67 -15.15
CA ALA A 458 11.74 32.26 -15.09
C ALA A 458 11.65 33.68 -15.66
N PRO A 459 12.18 34.71 -14.97
CA PRO A 459 12.15 36.07 -15.48
C PRO A 459 12.79 36.07 -16.86
N ALA A 460 12.03 36.53 -17.85
CA ALA A 460 12.41 36.54 -19.24
C ALA A 460 13.79 37.20 -19.39
N SER A 461 14.78 36.38 -19.76
CA SER A 461 16.09 36.89 -20.17
C SER A 461 15.90 37.60 -21.52
N PRO A 462 16.34 38.86 -21.66
CA PRO A 462 16.07 39.65 -22.85
C PRO A 462 16.76 39.04 -24.07
N ALA A 463 15.99 39.00 -25.16
CA ALA A 463 16.38 38.51 -26.46
C ALA A 463 17.68 39.12 -26.97
N SER A 464 18.63 38.28 -27.35
CA SER A 464 19.67 38.61 -28.32
C SER A 464 19.29 38.00 -29.67
N ALA A 465 19.14 38.87 -30.66
CA ALA A 465 18.75 38.58 -32.03
C ALA A 465 19.86 37.86 -32.82
N GLU A 466 19.39 37.08 -33.81
CA GLU A 466 20.04 36.67 -35.07
C GLU A 466 21.41 35.98 -35.01
N THR A 467 21.61 34.83 -35.65
CA THR A 467 21.54 34.72 -37.11
C THR A 467 21.34 33.27 -37.55
N ALA A 468 20.50 33.08 -38.56
CA ALA A 468 20.30 31.83 -39.25
C ALA A 468 21.50 31.44 -40.13
N SER A 469 21.85 30.15 -40.17
CA SER A 469 22.31 29.48 -41.39
C SER A 469 22.09 27.98 -41.27
N ALA A 470 21.27 27.48 -42.20
CA ALA A 470 21.14 26.06 -42.51
C ALA A 470 22.41 25.55 -43.22
N VAL A 471 22.69 24.24 -43.09
CA VAL A 471 23.01 23.31 -44.21
C VAL A 471 23.37 21.92 -43.64
N LYS A 472 22.49 20.95 -43.96
CA LYS A 472 22.72 19.64 -44.58
C LYS A 472 23.78 18.68 -44.03
N ALA A 473 23.30 17.47 -43.74
CA ALA A 473 24.04 16.24 -43.49
C ALA A 473 25.02 15.85 -44.61
N THR A 474 26.22 15.36 -44.25
CA THR A 474 26.89 14.18 -44.85
C THR A 474 28.04 13.71 -43.93
N SER A 475 28.03 12.45 -43.48
CA SER A 475 29.24 11.68 -43.09
C SER A 475 29.95 11.18 -44.37
N PRO A 476 31.26 10.82 -44.44
CA PRO A 476 31.94 9.99 -43.43
C PRO A 476 33.49 10.15 -43.25
N ALA A 477 33.99 9.38 -42.27
CA ALA A 477 35.25 8.62 -42.27
C ALA A 477 36.61 9.28 -41.87
N THR A 478 37.16 8.73 -40.77
CA THR A 478 38.53 8.18 -40.62
C THR A 478 39.70 9.07 -40.10
N GLN A 479 40.26 8.56 -38.98
CA GLN A 479 41.67 8.50 -38.58
C GLN A 479 42.40 9.64 -37.83
N SER A 480 42.76 9.28 -36.59
CA SER A 480 44.14 9.15 -36.06
C SER A 480 44.81 10.31 -35.32
N ALA A 481 45.05 10.04 -34.02
CA ALA A 481 46.26 10.23 -33.21
C ALA A 481 46.99 11.60 -33.17
N ALA A 482 47.11 12.17 -31.95
CA ALA A 482 48.39 12.26 -31.20
C ALA A 482 48.34 13.32 -30.06
N THR A 483 48.55 12.83 -28.82
CA THR A 483 49.49 13.31 -27.78
C THR A 483 49.71 14.82 -27.48
N ALA A 484 49.19 15.27 -26.31
CA ALA A 484 49.79 16.06 -25.18
C ALA A 484 50.74 17.29 -25.42
N PRO A 485 51.21 18.07 -24.40
CA PRO A 485 50.76 18.34 -23.00
C PRO A 485 50.75 19.84 -22.56
N VAL A 486 50.12 20.11 -21.40
CA VAL A 486 50.51 20.99 -20.24
C VAL A 486 51.00 22.45 -20.46
N ALA A 487 50.29 23.44 -19.86
CA ALA A 487 50.78 24.30 -18.75
C ALA A 487 49.76 25.41 -18.31
N PRO A 488 49.70 25.79 -17.01
CA PRO A 488 48.86 26.85 -16.41
C PRO A 488 49.71 28.12 -16.08
N PRO A 489 49.32 29.02 -15.14
CA PRO A 489 48.10 29.81 -14.93
C PRO A 489 48.39 31.33 -15.01
N SER A 490 47.38 32.21 -14.92
CA SER A 490 47.63 33.59 -14.47
C SER A 490 46.46 34.17 -13.67
N LEU A 491 46.77 34.46 -12.40
CA LEU A 491 45.99 35.25 -11.44
C LEU A 491 46.21 36.74 -11.71
N SER A 492 45.16 37.55 -11.59
CA SER A 492 45.25 38.99 -11.31
C SER A 492 43.91 39.58 -10.84
N PRO A 493 43.93 40.71 -10.12
CA PRO A 493 43.25 40.93 -8.84
C PRO A 493 41.94 41.75 -8.90
N PRO A 494 41.19 41.90 -7.79
CA PRO A 494 39.87 42.54 -7.79
C PRO A 494 39.96 44.07 -7.70
N PRO A 495 39.00 44.82 -8.29
CA PRO A 495 38.84 46.24 -8.01
C PRO A 495 37.81 46.52 -6.89
N PRO A 496 37.88 47.73 -6.29
CA PRO A 496 37.44 47.99 -4.92
C PRO A 496 35.98 48.45 -4.78
N THR A 497 35.47 48.23 -3.57
CA THR A 497 34.20 48.67 -3.02
C THR A 497 34.16 50.19 -2.77
N GLN A 498 33.07 50.85 -3.15
CA GLN A 498 32.63 52.17 -2.63
C GLN A 498 31.10 52.36 -2.82
N PRO A 499 30.44 53.29 -2.09
CA PRO A 499 29.35 52.93 -1.19
C PRO A 499 27.95 53.44 -1.59
N ALA A 500 26.96 52.75 -1.01
CA ALA A 500 25.56 53.09 -0.72
C ALA A 500 24.95 54.38 -1.31
N ALA A 501 23.88 54.19 -2.08
CA ALA A 501 22.77 55.14 -2.21
C ALA A 501 21.44 54.40 -1.96
N ALA A 502 20.65 54.96 -1.07
CA ALA A 502 19.36 54.45 -0.64
C ALA A 502 18.34 54.47 -1.78
N VAL A 503 17.63 53.35 -1.97
CA VAL A 503 16.38 53.30 -2.76
C VAL A 503 15.36 52.43 -2.03
N THR A 504 14.25 53.09 -1.76
CA THR A 504 12.92 52.68 -1.33
C THR A 504 12.53 51.23 -1.63
N THR A 505 12.36 50.41 -0.59
CA THR A 505 11.70 49.11 -0.68
C THR A 505 10.20 49.33 -0.83
N THR A 506 9.67 48.97 -1.99
CA THR A 506 8.23 48.81 -2.22
C THR A 506 7.90 47.37 -1.82
N ALA A 507 7.04 47.21 -0.81
CA ALA A 507 6.59 45.92 -0.31
C ALA A 507 5.84 45.16 -1.43
N VAL A 508 6.38 44.00 -1.81
CA VAL A 508 5.69 42.99 -2.61
C VAL A 508 4.86 42.17 -1.61
N GLY A 509 3.55 42.13 -1.84
CA GLY A 509 2.59 41.54 -0.92
C GLY A 509 2.81 40.05 -0.69
N ASP A 510 2.82 39.67 0.58
CA ASP A 510 2.73 38.30 1.04
C ASP A 510 1.46 37.64 0.48
N ALA A 511 1.60 36.39 0.04
CA ALA A 511 0.48 35.53 -0.26
C ALA A 511 -0.44 35.45 0.98
N ALA A 512 -1.75 35.52 0.74
CA ALA A 512 -2.73 35.43 1.80
C ALA A 512 -2.56 34.11 2.59
N PRO A 513 -2.61 34.13 3.93
CA PRO A 513 -2.58 32.91 4.72
C PRO A 513 -3.74 32.00 4.32
N GLU A 514 -3.45 30.71 4.15
CA GLU A 514 -4.45 29.66 3.92
C GLU A 514 -5.54 29.79 4.98
N GLN A 515 -6.78 29.99 4.51
CA GLN A 515 -7.92 30.10 5.41
C GLN A 515 -8.14 28.76 6.10
N HIS A 516 -8.06 28.77 7.43
CA HIS A 516 -8.46 27.63 8.27
C HIS A 516 -9.85 27.12 7.86
N ARG A 517 -9.92 25.81 7.59
CA ARG A 517 -11.13 25.09 7.16
C ARG A 517 -12.25 25.21 8.20
N LYS A 518 -13.49 25.34 7.74
CA LYS A 518 -14.68 25.30 8.60
C LYS A 518 -15.12 23.85 8.76
N ARG A 519 -15.02 23.35 10.00
CA ARG A 519 -15.43 21.99 10.37
C ARG A 519 -16.84 21.63 9.89
N PRO A 520 -17.04 20.45 9.26
CA PRO A 520 -18.33 19.77 9.26
C PRO A 520 -18.63 19.32 10.71
N THR A 521 -19.55 19.98 11.39
CA THR A 521 -19.89 19.65 12.79
C THR A 521 -20.77 18.41 12.85
N LEU A 522 -20.19 17.25 13.17
CA LEU A 522 -20.93 16.00 13.45
C LEU A 522 -21.44 15.90 14.91
N TYR A 523 -21.02 16.80 15.79
CA TYR A 523 -21.48 16.86 17.18
C TYR A 523 -22.34 18.11 17.43
N THR A 524 -23.59 18.09 16.96
CA THR A 524 -24.64 18.85 17.65
C THR A 524 -25.38 17.87 18.55
N LEU A 525 -25.06 17.92 19.85
CA LEU A 525 -25.88 17.29 20.88
C LEU A 525 -27.32 17.83 20.74
N PRO A 526 -28.36 16.98 20.83
CA PRO A 526 -29.74 17.47 20.80
C PRO A 526 -29.98 18.32 22.05
N GLY A 527 -29.90 19.64 21.93
CA GLY A 527 -30.18 20.57 23.04
C GLY A 527 -29.53 21.95 22.98
N GLU A 528 -28.55 22.20 22.11
CA GLU A 528 -27.96 23.54 22.01
C GLU A 528 -28.76 24.45 21.07
N THR A 529 -29.64 25.24 21.67
CA THR A 529 -30.23 26.42 21.01
C THR A 529 -29.13 27.46 20.77
N PRO A 530 -29.06 28.12 19.58
CA PRO A 530 -28.05 29.14 19.30
C PRO A 530 -28.19 30.32 20.27
N PRO A 531 -27.08 30.99 20.65
CA PRO A 531 -27.17 32.22 21.43
C PRO A 531 -27.97 33.26 20.64
N GLY A 532 -29.06 33.70 21.25
CA GLY A 532 -29.96 34.71 20.73
C GLY A 532 -29.22 36.01 20.46
N ASN A 533 -29.50 36.57 19.29
CA ASN A 533 -29.12 37.90 18.88
C ASN A 533 -29.96 38.89 19.71
N ASP A 534 -29.44 39.33 20.87
CA ASP A 534 -30.07 40.37 21.67
C ASP A 534 -29.93 41.71 20.94
N GLY A 535 -31.03 42.07 20.27
CA GLY A 535 -31.21 43.35 19.63
C GLY A 535 -31.32 44.51 20.63
N ASP A 536 -30.73 45.61 20.19
CA ASP A 536 -31.07 47.01 20.44
C ASP A 536 -32.21 47.36 21.41
N GLY A 537 -31.85 48.22 22.36
CA GLY A 537 -32.69 49.32 22.84
C GLY A 537 -32.36 49.77 24.27
N PRO A 538 -32.71 51.01 24.69
CA PRO A 538 -32.46 52.30 24.04
C PRO A 538 -31.76 53.29 24.99
N LYS A 539 -30.97 54.23 24.44
CA LYS A 539 -30.91 55.64 24.87
C LYS A 539 -30.08 56.49 23.92
#